data_AF-A0A3M1U2V2-F1
#
_entry.id   AF-A0A3M1U2V2-F1
#
_cell.length_a   1.000
_cell.length_b   1.000
_cell.length_c   1.000
_cell.angle_alpha   90.00
_cell.angle_beta   90.00
_cell.angle_gamma   90.00
#
_symmetry.space_group_name_H-M   'P 1'
#
loop_
_entity.id
_entity.type
_entity.pdbx_description
1 polymer ?
#
loop_
_entity_poly.entity_id
_entity_poly.type
_entity_poly.pdbx_seq_one_letter_code
_entity_poly.pdbx_strand_id
1 'polypeptide(L)'
;MQYGFVIDQEACIGCHACTVACKAENNVPVGDFRTWVKYVETGRFPDVKRHFAVLRCNHCNNAPCVAICPVNALIKREDGIVDVDRQACIGCRACMQACPYDALYMNEDLHAVEKCHFCAHRVEKGLEPACVTVCPVGAIIPGDFHDPDSPVSRLIRERETLRRREEQGTGPNVHYIGAPKEALEPEMAETPSAFLWSERPNRKPETMTNPAPAEGDARVVWNAEHRVEWGWPVSLYLGTKSLAAGAAMVAPLAAWLGAKGFVADFFFEILALVFTIVTAFLLVVDLGKKWAFYRLLTRPNRGSWLVKGAWILGAFSVVLVLSLYFQWIGEPVAAGFFRWFAAILGFAVAGYTAFLFAQCKGRDLWESKILLPHLIALAIL
;
A
#
# COMPACT_ATOMS: atom_id res chain seq x y z
N MET A 1 1.39 24.44 -10.34
CA MET A 1 2.74 23.88 -10.13
C MET A 1 2.61 22.38 -9.97
N GLN A 2 3.59 21.61 -10.43
CA GLN A 2 3.72 20.18 -10.22
C GLN A 2 5.18 19.87 -9.94
N TYR A 3 5.54 19.91 -8.66
CA TYR A 3 6.91 19.62 -8.23
C TYR A 3 7.29 18.16 -8.47
N GLY A 4 8.56 17.98 -8.82
CA GLY A 4 9.19 16.67 -8.91
C GLY A 4 10.68 16.77 -9.18
N PHE A 5 11.29 15.66 -9.59
CA PHE A 5 12.73 15.56 -9.77
C PHE A 5 13.09 15.00 -11.15
N VAL A 6 14.20 15.47 -11.69
CA VAL A 6 15.02 14.73 -12.66
C VAL A 6 16.26 14.23 -11.91
N ILE A 7 16.58 12.95 -12.07
CA ILE A 7 17.72 12.30 -11.44
C ILE A 7 18.66 11.85 -12.55
N ASP A 8 19.82 12.49 -12.63
CA ASP A 8 20.90 12.13 -13.54
C ASP A 8 21.75 11.00 -12.94
N GLN A 9 21.53 9.77 -13.39
CA GLN A 9 22.29 8.62 -12.91
C GLN A 9 23.65 8.49 -13.59
N GLU A 10 23.88 9.15 -14.72
CA GLU A 10 25.20 9.16 -15.38
C GLU A 10 26.19 9.95 -14.54
N ALA A 11 25.73 11.03 -13.90
CA ALA A 11 26.50 11.83 -12.97
C ALA A 11 26.59 11.22 -11.56
N CYS A 12 25.64 10.37 -11.16
CA CYS A 12 25.57 9.85 -9.80
C CYS A 12 26.75 8.94 -9.45
N ILE A 13 27.53 9.31 -8.43
CA ILE A 13 28.69 8.53 -7.95
C ILE A 13 28.38 7.60 -6.76
N GLY A 14 27.11 7.47 -6.37
CA GLY A 14 26.70 6.57 -5.29
C GLY A 14 27.12 6.97 -3.86
N CYS A 15 27.53 8.23 -3.62
CA CYS A 15 28.12 8.65 -2.32
C CYS A 15 27.19 8.65 -1.09
N HIS A 16 25.89 8.41 -1.24
CA HIS A 16 24.87 8.50 -0.18
C HIS A 16 24.71 9.85 0.55
N ALA A 17 25.37 10.91 0.12
CA ALA A 17 25.22 12.23 0.74
C ALA A 17 23.74 12.67 0.81
N CYS A 18 22.98 12.43 -0.26
CA CYS A 18 21.53 12.70 -0.32
C CYS A 18 20.71 11.87 0.69
N THR A 19 21.13 10.64 0.97
CA THR A 19 20.49 9.75 1.96
C THR A 19 20.71 10.31 3.36
N VAL A 20 21.95 10.64 3.71
CA VAL A 20 22.34 11.14 5.03
C VAL A 20 21.75 12.52 5.29
N ALA A 21 21.80 13.45 4.32
CA ALA A 21 21.22 14.78 4.47
C ALA A 21 19.69 14.71 4.67
N CYS A 22 19.01 13.81 3.95
CA CYS A 22 17.57 13.65 4.14
C CYS A 22 17.25 13.10 5.54
N LYS A 23 18.06 12.16 6.05
CA LYS A 23 17.93 11.67 7.42
C LYS A 23 18.12 12.76 8.46
N ALA A 24 19.19 13.55 8.34
CA ALA A 24 19.52 14.62 9.26
C ALA A 24 18.47 15.75 9.24
N GLU A 25 18.06 16.21 8.06
CA GLU A 25 17.08 17.30 7.91
C GLU A 25 15.70 16.91 8.47
N ASN A 26 15.29 15.65 8.30
CA ASN A 26 13.91 15.21 8.57
C ASN A 26 13.79 14.30 9.79
N ASN A 27 14.86 14.14 10.58
CA ASN A 27 14.93 13.25 11.75
C ASN A 27 14.42 11.82 11.44
N VAL A 28 14.88 11.25 10.33
CA VAL A 28 14.44 9.90 9.90
C VAL A 28 15.14 8.83 10.75
N PRO A 29 14.40 7.90 11.40
CA PRO A 29 14.97 6.84 12.23
C PRO A 29 16.00 5.97 11.50
N VAL A 30 16.85 5.30 12.28
CA VAL A 30 17.80 4.30 11.75
C VAL A 30 17.01 3.12 11.16
N GLY A 31 17.43 2.62 10.01
CA GLY A 31 16.74 1.56 9.27
C GLY A 31 15.71 2.05 8.25
N ASP A 32 15.17 3.27 8.41
CA ASP A 32 14.19 3.85 7.49
C ASP A 32 14.80 4.87 6.53
N PHE A 33 14.17 5.06 5.36
CA PHE A 33 14.68 5.94 4.32
C PHE A 33 13.56 6.69 3.60
N ARG A 34 13.74 8.01 3.40
CA ARG A 34 12.90 8.83 2.51
C ARG A 34 13.46 8.91 1.08
N THR A 35 14.78 8.75 0.95
CA THR A 35 15.51 8.56 -0.30
C THR A 35 16.68 7.62 -0.01
N TRP A 36 17.04 6.77 -0.96
CA TRP A 36 18.18 5.87 -0.85
C TRP A 36 18.85 5.68 -2.22
N VAL A 37 20.02 5.06 -2.27
CA VAL A 37 20.79 4.83 -3.50
C VAL A 37 20.95 3.34 -3.75
N LYS A 38 20.15 2.73 -4.63
CA LYS A 38 20.26 1.32 -5.01
C LYS A 38 21.50 1.09 -5.88
N TYR A 39 22.18 -0.04 -5.71
CA TYR A 39 23.36 -0.44 -6.48
C TYR A 39 23.02 -1.68 -7.29
N VAL A 40 23.29 -1.63 -8.59
CA VAL A 40 23.19 -2.79 -9.48
C VAL A 40 24.49 -2.93 -10.25
N GLU A 41 25.02 -4.14 -10.31
CA GLU A 41 26.12 -4.49 -11.19
C GLU A 41 25.59 -5.27 -12.37
N THR A 42 26.15 -5.01 -13.56
CA THR A 42 25.80 -5.68 -14.81
C THR A 42 27.07 -6.11 -15.54
N GLY A 43 26.99 -7.23 -16.25
CA GLY A 43 28.08 -7.73 -17.10
C GLY A 43 29.00 -8.71 -16.37
N ARG A 44 29.98 -9.25 -17.10
CA ARG A 44 30.96 -10.22 -16.61
C ARG A 44 32.37 -9.68 -16.79
N PHE A 45 33.30 -10.13 -15.96
CA PHE A 45 34.71 -9.77 -16.07
C PHE A 45 35.22 -10.07 -17.50
N PRO A 46 35.95 -9.13 -18.15
CA PRO A 46 36.45 -7.85 -17.62
C PRO A 46 35.47 -6.66 -17.73
N ASP A 47 34.36 -6.81 -18.46
CA ASP A 47 33.40 -5.75 -18.80
C ASP A 47 32.27 -5.59 -17.75
N VAL A 48 32.64 -5.37 -16.48
CA VAL A 48 31.68 -5.14 -15.40
C VAL A 48 31.36 -3.65 -15.26
N LYS A 49 30.08 -3.31 -15.17
CA LYS A 49 29.60 -1.97 -14.83
C LYS A 49 28.85 -1.97 -13.52
N ARG A 50 28.97 -0.88 -12.76
CA ARG A 50 28.20 -0.61 -11.55
C ARG A 50 27.37 0.63 -11.76
N HIS A 51 26.08 0.53 -11.44
CA HIS A 51 25.09 1.58 -11.62
C HIS A 51 24.50 1.95 -10.29
N PHE A 52 24.34 3.26 -10.07
CA PHE A 52 23.73 3.81 -8.87
C PHE A 52 22.37 4.39 -9.25
N ALA A 53 21.33 4.02 -8.51
CA ALA A 53 19.99 4.51 -8.71
C ALA A 53 19.44 5.18 -7.45
N VAL A 54 19.33 6.51 -7.48
CA VAL A 54 18.70 7.26 -6.39
C VAL A 54 17.18 7.09 -6.41
N LEU A 55 16.61 6.36 -5.44
CA LEU A 55 15.17 6.06 -5.36
C LEU A 55 14.50 6.84 -4.22
N ARG A 56 13.21 7.19 -4.39
CA ARG A 56 12.39 7.97 -3.44
C ARG A 56 10.90 7.94 -3.81
N CYS A 57 10.08 8.69 -3.06
CA CYS A 57 8.69 8.96 -3.44
C CYS A 57 8.62 9.76 -4.74
N ASN A 58 7.74 9.33 -5.66
CA ASN A 58 7.61 9.93 -6.98
C ASN A 58 6.62 11.11 -7.04
N HIS A 59 5.99 11.49 -5.92
CA HIS A 59 4.98 12.56 -5.87
C HIS A 59 3.94 12.47 -7.00
N CYS A 60 3.39 11.27 -7.20
CA CYS A 60 2.64 10.90 -8.40
C CYS A 60 1.43 11.79 -8.69
N ASN A 61 1.08 11.92 -9.97
CA ASN A 61 -0.08 12.68 -10.42
C ASN A 61 -1.39 12.06 -9.93
N ASN A 62 -1.52 10.75 -10.12
CA ASN A 62 -2.59 9.92 -9.60
C ASN A 62 -2.02 9.05 -8.47
N ALA A 63 -1.99 9.61 -7.26
CA ALA A 63 -1.32 8.99 -6.11
C ALA A 63 -2.22 7.91 -5.45
N PRO A 64 -1.93 6.60 -5.63
CA PRO A 64 -2.77 5.54 -5.06
C PRO A 64 -2.72 5.54 -3.52
N CYS A 65 -1.62 6.01 -2.93
CA CYS A 65 -1.48 6.17 -1.48
C CYS A 65 -2.45 7.20 -0.87
N VAL A 66 -2.85 8.23 -1.63
CA VAL A 66 -3.89 9.19 -1.22
C VAL A 66 -5.27 8.53 -1.30
N ALA A 67 -5.57 7.87 -2.42
CA ALA A 67 -6.86 7.24 -2.67
C ALA A 67 -7.21 6.14 -1.66
N ILE A 68 -6.23 5.32 -1.26
CA ILE A 68 -6.45 4.23 -0.29
C ILE A 68 -6.56 4.74 1.15
N CYS A 69 -6.04 5.92 1.47
CA CYS A 69 -5.97 6.41 2.84
C CYS A 69 -7.38 6.62 3.41
N PRO A 70 -7.76 5.95 4.51
CA PRO A 70 -9.14 5.97 5.00
C PRO A 70 -9.53 7.27 5.73
N VAL A 71 -8.56 8.05 6.17
CA VAL A 71 -8.75 9.22 7.07
C VAL A 71 -8.20 10.52 6.48
N ASN A 72 -7.92 10.54 5.17
CA ASN A 72 -7.33 11.69 4.47
C ASN A 72 -6.02 12.21 5.10
N ALA A 73 -5.21 11.31 5.68
CA ALA A 73 -3.90 11.67 6.23
C ALA A 73 -2.86 11.92 5.13
N LEU A 74 -2.99 11.28 3.97
CA LEU A 74 -2.22 11.62 2.79
C LEU A 74 -3.04 12.56 1.91
N ILE A 75 -2.43 13.67 1.50
CA ILE A 75 -3.05 14.68 0.66
C ILE A 75 -2.12 15.04 -0.49
N LYS A 76 -2.69 15.35 -1.67
CA LYS A 76 -1.96 15.98 -2.75
C LYS A 76 -2.22 17.49 -2.67
N ARG A 77 -1.16 18.27 -2.48
CA ARG A 77 -1.19 19.73 -2.46
C ARG A 77 -1.41 20.28 -3.87
N GLU A 78 -1.75 21.57 -3.96
CA GLU A 78 -1.93 22.29 -5.23
C GLU A 78 -0.65 22.38 -6.05
N ASP A 79 0.50 22.32 -5.38
CA ASP A 79 1.84 22.33 -5.98
C ASP A 79 2.32 20.93 -6.43
N GLY A 80 1.45 19.92 -6.31
CA GLY A 80 1.75 18.55 -6.72
C GLY A 80 2.47 17.70 -5.69
N ILE A 81 2.91 18.27 -4.56
CA ILE A 81 3.54 17.53 -3.47
C ILE A 81 2.47 16.68 -2.78
N VAL A 82 2.59 15.36 -2.92
CA VAL A 82 1.92 14.43 -2.00
C VAL A 82 2.58 14.59 -0.62
N ASP A 83 1.81 14.88 0.43
CA ASP A 83 2.28 15.09 1.80
C ASP A 83 1.51 14.22 2.81
N VAL A 84 2.00 14.14 4.05
CA VAL A 84 1.39 13.34 5.12
C VAL A 84 1.13 14.18 6.37
N ASP A 85 -0.14 14.29 6.74
CA ASP A 85 -0.55 14.74 8.07
C ASP A 85 -0.38 13.58 9.07
N ARG A 86 0.70 13.66 9.84
CA ARG A 86 1.05 12.69 10.89
C ARG A 86 -0.01 12.61 11.99
N GLN A 87 -0.68 13.71 12.30
CA GLN A 87 -1.71 13.74 13.34
C GLN A 87 -2.99 13.05 12.87
N ALA A 88 -3.32 13.20 11.59
CA ALA A 88 -4.43 12.47 10.96
C ALA A 88 -4.16 10.98 10.80
N CYS A 89 -2.89 10.57 10.66
CA CYS A 89 -2.51 9.20 10.39
C CYS A 89 -2.89 8.22 11.52
N ILE A 90 -3.66 7.20 11.14
CA ILE A 90 -4.09 6.12 12.04
C ILE A 90 -3.17 4.89 12.04
N GLY A 91 -2.09 4.88 11.24
CA GLY A 91 -1.14 3.76 11.23
C GLY A 91 -1.62 2.48 10.54
N CYS A 92 -2.71 2.50 9.76
CA CYS A 92 -3.27 1.30 9.09
C CYS A 92 -2.38 0.65 8.01
N ARG A 93 -1.23 1.26 7.66
CA ARG A 93 -0.27 0.79 6.64
C ARG A 93 -0.82 0.57 5.22
N ALA A 94 -2.10 0.87 4.95
CA ALA A 94 -2.72 0.65 3.63
C ALA A 94 -2.00 1.40 2.49
N CYS A 95 -1.57 2.64 2.76
CA CYS A 95 -0.81 3.45 1.80
C CYS A 95 0.54 2.83 1.40
N MET A 96 1.14 2.00 2.26
CA MET A 96 2.39 1.29 1.99
C MET A 96 2.16 0.14 0.99
N GLN A 97 0.98 -0.50 1.02
CA GLN A 97 0.60 -1.50 0.02
C GLN A 97 0.16 -0.89 -1.31
N ALA A 98 -0.39 0.32 -1.27
CA ALA A 98 -0.77 1.06 -2.46
C ALA A 98 0.39 1.67 -3.24
N CYS A 99 1.55 1.87 -2.62
CA CYS A 99 2.69 2.47 -3.29
C CYS A 99 3.47 1.44 -4.12
N PRO A 100 3.58 1.59 -5.46
CA PRO A 100 4.38 0.69 -6.29
C PRO A 100 5.90 0.92 -6.21
N TYR A 101 6.33 1.83 -5.34
CA TYR A 101 7.73 2.23 -5.20
C TYR A 101 8.34 1.86 -3.86
N ASP A 102 7.54 1.26 -2.95
CA ASP A 102 7.87 1.04 -1.53
C ASP A 102 8.42 2.33 -0.87
N ALA A 103 7.92 3.51 -1.26
CA ALA A 103 8.48 4.81 -0.87
C ALA A 103 7.97 5.35 0.50
N LEU A 104 7.23 4.54 1.25
CA LEU A 104 6.68 4.86 2.55
C LEU A 104 7.20 3.85 3.58
N TYR A 105 7.41 4.30 4.81
CA TYR A 105 7.78 3.46 5.96
C TYR A 105 6.90 3.82 7.16
N MET A 106 6.73 2.87 8.10
CA MET A 106 6.06 3.13 9.36
C MET A 106 7.08 3.69 10.36
N ASN A 107 6.92 4.95 10.77
CA ASN A 107 7.71 5.49 11.85
C ASN A 107 7.09 5.04 13.18
N GLU A 108 7.77 4.12 13.87
CA GLU A 108 7.28 3.52 15.11
C GLU A 108 7.23 4.53 16.26
N ASP A 109 8.16 5.48 16.33
CA ASP A 109 8.19 6.51 17.38
C ASP A 109 6.99 7.46 17.28
N LEU A 110 6.57 7.78 16.05
CA LEU A 110 5.43 8.65 15.78
C LEU A 110 4.11 7.88 15.64
N HIS A 111 4.18 6.55 15.57
CA HIS A 111 3.10 5.66 15.17
C HIS A 111 2.35 6.17 13.91
N ALA A 112 3.10 6.65 12.92
CA ALA A 112 2.56 7.26 11.72
C ALA A 112 3.42 6.90 10.51
N VAL A 113 2.79 6.74 9.36
CA VAL A 113 3.52 6.51 8.10
C VAL A 113 4.24 7.78 7.69
N GLU A 114 5.48 7.64 7.23
CA GLU A 114 6.29 8.72 6.71
C GLU A 114 6.85 8.39 5.33
N LYS A 115 7.29 9.43 4.61
CA LYS A 115 7.87 9.34 3.26
C LYS A 115 8.59 10.64 2.89
N CYS A 116 9.23 10.67 1.72
CA CYS A 116 9.68 11.94 1.14
C CYS A 116 8.47 12.88 0.90
N HIS A 117 8.60 14.13 1.35
CA HIS A 117 7.61 15.20 1.16
C HIS A 117 8.21 16.40 0.41
N PHE A 118 9.15 16.13 -0.51
CA PHE A 118 9.86 17.16 -1.30
C PHE A 118 10.55 18.24 -0.45
N CYS A 119 10.83 17.98 0.83
CA CYS A 119 11.24 18.99 1.81
C CYS A 119 10.33 20.23 1.81
N ALA A 120 9.00 20.04 1.82
CA ALA A 120 8.03 21.15 1.73
C ALA A 120 8.33 22.33 2.68
N HIS A 121 8.74 22.04 3.92
CA HIS A 121 9.17 23.03 4.92
C HIS A 121 10.34 23.94 4.50
N ARG A 122 11.16 23.52 3.54
CA ARG A 122 12.24 24.31 2.92
C ARG A 122 11.73 25.06 1.69
N VAL A 123 11.01 24.37 0.82
CA VAL A 123 10.49 24.94 -0.44
C VAL A 123 9.53 26.10 -0.17
N GLU A 124 8.72 26.01 0.87
CA GLU A 124 7.85 27.11 1.34
C GLU A 124 8.62 28.37 1.76
N LYS A 125 9.91 28.23 2.07
CA LYS A 125 10.82 29.33 2.42
C LYS A 125 11.72 29.75 1.24
N GLY A 126 11.46 29.23 0.04
CA GLY A 126 12.29 29.48 -1.15
C GLY A 126 13.63 28.76 -1.13
N LEU A 127 13.80 27.74 -0.28
CA LEU A 127 15.03 26.93 -0.19
C LEU A 127 14.88 25.62 -0.95
N GLU A 128 15.97 25.15 -1.56
CA GLU A 128 16.01 23.84 -2.21
C GLU A 128 15.96 22.67 -1.21
N PRO A 129 15.45 21.49 -1.62
CA PRO A 129 15.46 20.29 -0.78
C PRO A 129 16.86 19.89 -0.31
N ALA A 130 17.00 19.37 0.91
CA ALA A 130 18.31 19.01 1.49
C ALA A 130 19.09 17.98 0.66
N CYS A 131 18.40 17.06 0.00
CA CYS A 131 19.03 16.07 -0.88
C CYS A 131 19.61 16.66 -2.17
N VAL A 132 19.12 17.83 -2.60
CA VAL A 132 19.62 18.57 -3.77
C VAL A 132 20.87 19.34 -3.36
N THR A 133 20.79 20.13 -2.29
CA THR A 133 21.87 21.02 -1.83
C THR A 133 23.15 20.27 -1.46
N VAL A 134 23.05 19.01 -1.03
CA VAL A 134 24.20 18.21 -0.60
C VAL A 134 24.85 17.43 -1.76
N CYS A 135 24.22 17.36 -2.94
CA CYS A 135 24.70 16.50 -4.01
C CYS A 135 25.98 17.09 -4.64
N PRO A 136 27.16 16.46 -4.49
CA PRO A 136 28.42 17.06 -4.95
C PRO A 136 28.53 17.13 -6.48
N VAL A 137 27.74 16.33 -7.18
CA VAL A 137 27.74 16.17 -8.65
C VAL A 137 26.47 16.76 -9.29
N GLY A 138 25.58 17.38 -8.51
CA GLY A 138 24.34 17.96 -9.05
C GLY A 138 23.36 16.96 -9.67
N ALA A 139 23.47 15.66 -9.36
CA ALA A 139 22.68 14.59 -9.98
C ALA A 139 21.17 14.64 -9.64
N ILE A 140 20.75 15.40 -8.63
CA ILE A 140 19.34 15.49 -8.20
C ILE A 140 18.86 16.90 -8.50
N ILE A 141 17.96 17.01 -9.48
CA ILE A 141 17.53 18.29 -10.04
C ILE A 141 16.05 18.50 -9.70
N PRO A 142 15.70 19.43 -8.80
CA PRO A 142 14.32 19.73 -8.45
C PRO A 142 13.70 20.70 -9.46
N GLY A 143 12.38 20.71 -9.57
CA GLY A 143 11.69 21.77 -10.28
C GLY A 143 10.19 21.53 -10.46
N ASP A 144 9.54 22.48 -11.12
CA ASP A 144 8.12 22.44 -11.48
C ASP A 144 7.95 22.00 -12.94
N PHE A 145 7.27 20.88 -13.18
CA PHE A 145 7.00 20.36 -14.52
C PHE A 145 5.96 21.19 -15.31
N HIS A 146 5.21 22.06 -14.66
CA HIS A 146 4.27 22.97 -15.33
C HIS A 146 4.92 24.28 -15.77
N ASP A 147 6.09 24.62 -15.22
CA ASP A 147 6.90 25.75 -15.68
C ASP A 147 7.82 25.27 -16.82
N PRO A 148 7.63 25.74 -18.07
CA PRO A 148 8.43 25.30 -19.21
C PRO A 148 9.91 25.69 -19.10
N ASP A 149 10.25 26.73 -18.34
CA ASP A 149 11.61 27.25 -18.21
C ASP A 149 12.37 26.61 -17.03
N SER A 150 11.67 25.84 -16.20
CA SER A 150 12.27 25.14 -15.06
C SER A 150 13.35 24.15 -15.53
N PRO A 151 14.40 23.91 -14.72
CA PRO A 151 15.48 22.98 -15.07
C PRO A 151 14.96 21.59 -15.43
N VAL A 152 13.98 21.07 -14.68
CA VAL A 152 13.39 19.75 -14.94
C VAL A 152 12.64 19.71 -16.27
N SER A 153 11.87 20.75 -16.59
CA SER A 153 11.10 20.84 -17.84
C SER A 153 12.00 20.94 -19.06
N ARG A 154 13.14 21.64 -18.97
CA ARG A 154 14.14 21.68 -20.04
C ARG A 154 14.79 20.31 -20.25
N LEU A 155 15.24 19.67 -19.17
CA LEU A 155 15.91 18.36 -19.24
C LEU A 155 15.03 17.26 -19.85
N ILE A 156 13.75 17.19 -19.49
CA ILE A 156 12.86 16.15 -20.07
C ILE A 156 12.56 16.37 -21.56
N ARG A 157 12.77 17.59 -22.10
CA ARG A 157 12.66 17.86 -23.54
C ARG A 157 13.95 17.58 -24.29
N GLU A 158 15.09 17.78 -23.65
CA GLU A 158 16.41 17.67 -24.25
C GLU A 158 17.01 16.27 -24.15
N ARG A 159 16.62 15.48 -23.14
CA ARG A 159 17.19 14.17 -22.83
C ARG A 159 16.10 13.12 -22.74
N GLU A 160 16.43 11.91 -23.16
CA GLU A 160 15.58 10.75 -22.89
C GLU A 160 15.56 10.46 -21.39
N THR A 161 14.36 10.23 -20.84
CA THR A 161 14.18 9.92 -19.42
C THR A 161 13.26 8.71 -19.24
N LEU A 162 13.56 7.90 -18.23
CA LEU A 162 12.74 6.78 -17.81
C LEU A 162 11.95 7.15 -16.55
N ARG A 163 10.82 6.46 -16.34
CA ARG A 163 10.02 6.51 -15.10
C ARG A 163 9.77 5.10 -14.59
N ARG A 164 9.55 4.96 -13.29
CA ARG A 164 9.32 3.66 -12.65
C ARG A 164 7.84 3.27 -12.72
N ARG A 165 7.57 2.00 -13.05
CA ARG A 165 6.23 1.36 -13.00
C ARG A 165 5.16 2.20 -13.71
N GLU A 166 5.40 2.55 -14.98
CA GLU A 166 4.46 3.38 -15.76
C GLU A 166 3.16 2.65 -16.07
N GLU A 167 3.22 1.32 -16.21
CA GLU A 167 2.09 0.42 -16.40
C GLU A 167 1.05 0.53 -15.29
N GLN A 168 1.45 1.00 -14.09
CA GLN A 168 0.56 1.21 -12.95
C GLN A 168 -0.29 2.50 -13.06
N GLY A 169 -0.06 3.35 -14.06
CA GLY A 169 -0.89 4.52 -14.33
C GLY A 169 -0.89 5.58 -13.24
N THR A 170 0.17 5.64 -12.41
CA THR A 170 0.26 6.62 -11.31
C THR A 170 0.71 8.01 -11.77
N GLY A 171 1.34 8.11 -12.95
CA GLY A 171 1.97 9.33 -13.44
C GLY A 171 3.11 9.81 -12.53
N PRO A 172 4.26 9.10 -12.48
CA PRO A 172 5.37 9.43 -11.58
C PRO A 172 6.02 10.76 -11.99
N ASN A 173 6.35 11.61 -11.01
CA ASN A 173 7.03 12.90 -11.22
C ASN A 173 8.51 12.82 -10.79
N VAL A 174 9.11 11.65 -10.94
CA VAL A 174 10.56 11.45 -10.83
C VAL A 174 11.02 10.78 -12.12
N HIS A 175 11.87 11.49 -12.84
CA HIS A 175 12.42 11.10 -14.12
C HIS A 175 13.89 10.73 -13.95
N TYR A 176 14.36 9.73 -14.68
CA TYR A 176 15.71 9.20 -14.58
C TYR A 176 16.44 9.31 -15.92
N ILE A 177 17.62 9.94 -15.94
CA ILE A 177 18.53 9.98 -17.09
C ILE A 177 19.58 8.88 -16.89
N GLY A 178 19.85 8.09 -17.93
CA GLY A 178 20.92 7.08 -17.95
C GLY A 178 20.78 5.93 -16.94
N ALA A 179 19.59 5.75 -16.36
CA ALA A 179 19.33 4.62 -15.46
C ALA A 179 19.17 3.32 -16.26
N PRO A 180 19.94 2.26 -15.97
CA PRO A 180 19.67 0.95 -16.55
C PRO A 180 18.34 0.40 -16.02
N LYS A 181 17.61 -0.35 -16.85
CA LYS A 181 16.29 -0.88 -16.46
C LYS A 181 16.39 -1.80 -15.25
N GLU A 182 17.48 -2.56 -15.15
CA GLU A 182 17.84 -3.46 -14.05
C GLU A 182 17.94 -2.75 -12.70
N ALA A 183 18.26 -1.45 -12.70
CA ALA A 183 18.25 -0.64 -11.49
C ALA A 183 16.84 -0.17 -11.10
N LEU A 184 15.96 0.08 -12.07
CA LEU A 184 14.60 0.60 -11.83
C LEU A 184 13.55 -0.49 -11.62
N GLU A 185 13.72 -1.64 -12.28
CA GLU A 185 12.86 -2.82 -12.30
C GLU A 185 13.45 -3.90 -11.39
N PRO A 186 12.80 -4.20 -10.24
CA PRO A 186 13.33 -5.18 -9.29
C PRO A 186 13.49 -6.61 -9.83
N GLU A 187 12.74 -6.95 -10.87
CA GLU A 187 12.60 -8.32 -11.41
C GLU A 187 13.72 -8.69 -12.38
N MET A 188 14.42 -7.67 -12.91
CA MET A 188 15.48 -7.85 -13.90
C MET A 188 16.86 -8.09 -13.29
N ALA A 189 17.03 -7.91 -11.97
CA ALA A 189 18.31 -8.07 -11.30
C ALA A 189 18.20 -9.14 -10.20
N GLU A 190 19.12 -10.11 -10.23
CA GLU A 190 19.21 -11.12 -9.19
C GLU A 190 19.50 -10.46 -7.84
N THR A 191 18.80 -10.92 -6.82
CA THR A 191 19.01 -10.46 -5.46
C THR A 191 19.69 -11.58 -4.67
N PRO A 192 21.02 -11.53 -4.49
CA PRO A 192 21.75 -12.60 -3.81
C PRO A 192 21.30 -12.75 -2.36
N SER A 193 21.45 -13.97 -1.81
CA SER A 193 21.06 -14.31 -0.43
C SER A 193 21.89 -13.58 0.63
N ALA A 194 23.08 -13.12 0.25
CA ALA A 194 23.94 -12.25 1.05
C ALA A 194 24.48 -11.13 0.16
N PHE A 195 24.81 -9.99 0.77
CA PHE A 195 25.65 -9.00 0.11
C PHE A 195 27.11 -9.43 0.19
N LEU A 196 27.96 -8.83 -0.65
CA LEU A 196 29.40 -9.12 -0.71
C LEU A 196 30.10 -9.09 0.69
N TRP A 197 29.49 -8.44 1.69
CA TRP A 197 30.04 -8.27 3.04
C TRP A 197 29.03 -8.40 4.21
N SER A 198 27.80 -8.89 3.99
CA SER A 198 26.84 -9.04 5.09
C SER A 198 25.69 -10.01 4.80
N GLU A 199 25.24 -10.73 5.83
CA GLU A 199 23.93 -11.39 5.82
C GLU A 199 22.80 -10.36 5.77
N ARG A 200 21.69 -10.71 5.10
CA ARG A 200 20.47 -9.89 5.08
C ARG A 200 19.47 -10.39 6.13
N PRO A 201 19.00 -9.57 7.09
CA PRO A 201 17.91 -9.94 7.99
C PRO A 201 16.54 -9.90 7.28
N ASN A 202 15.62 -10.78 7.73
CA ASN A 202 14.20 -10.92 7.37
C ASN A 202 13.71 -10.31 6.04
N ARG A 203 13.76 -11.15 5.01
CA ARG A 203 13.28 -10.89 3.65
C ARG A 203 11.75 -10.78 3.59
N LYS A 204 11.20 -9.91 2.72
CA LYS A 204 9.84 -10.15 2.17
C LYS A 204 9.85 -11.54 1.50
N PRO A 205 8.82 -12.40 1.67
CA PRO A 205 8.77 -13.66 0.95
C PRO A 205 8.96 -13.40 -0.55
N GLU A 206 9.88 -14.12 -1.19
CA GLU A 206 9.92 -14.14 -2.65
C GLU A 206 8.57 -14.63 -3.15
N THR A 207 8.08 -13.97 -4.20
CA THR A 207 7.03 -14.52 -5.05
C THR A 207 7.34 -15.97 -5.39
N MET A 208 6.31 -16.81 -5.36
CA MET A 208 6.39 -18.25 -5.69
C MET A 208 7.29 -18.50 -6.91
N THR A 209 8.14 -19.51 -6.75
CA THR A 209 8.98 -20.27 -7.70
C THR A 209 8.65 -20.17 -9.18
N ASN A 210 8.86 -19.01 -9.78
CA ASN A 210 9.29 -18.80 -11.17
C ASN A 210 9.44 -17.29 -11.38
N PRO A 211 10.52 -16.65 -10.86
CA PRO A 211 10.94 -15.43 -11.51
C PRO A 211 11.17 -15.78 -12.99
N ALA A 212 10.68 -14.94 -13.91
CA ALA A 212 11.27 -14.94 -15.24
C ALA A 212 12.79 -14.92 -15.04
N PRO A 213 13.56 -15.76 -15.74
CA PRO A 213 15.01 -15.79 -15.56
C PRO A 213 15.52 -14.36 -15.66
N ALA A 214 16.35 -13.92 -14.70
CA ALA A 214 16.95 -12.61 -14.75
C ALA A 214 17.51 -12.42 -16.16
N GLU A 215 16.94 -11.46 -16.91
CA GLU A 215 17.41 -11.17 -18.25
C GLU A 215 18.78 -10.49 -18.10
N GLY A 216 19.83 -11.31 -18.17
CA GLY A 216 21.22 -10.85 -18.16
C GLY A 216 21.96 -11.02 -16.83
N ASP A 217 23.22 -10.61 -16.84
CA ASP A 217 24.15 -10.73 -15.72
C ASP A 217 24.01 -9.57 -14.71
N ALA A 218 22.77 -9.25 -14.32
CA ALA A 218 22.48 -8.14 -13.42
C ALA A 218 22.28 -8.61 -11.98
N ARG A 219 22.98 -8.00 -11.01
CA ARG A 219 22.86 -8.33 -9.59
C ARG A 219 22.72 -7.10 -8.71
N VAL A 220 21.84 -7.18 -7.71
CA VAL A 220 21.66 -6.13 -6.70
C VAL A 220 22.77 -6.23 -5.65
N VAL A 221 23.65 -5.22 -5.62
CA VAL A 221 24.74 -5.15 -4.63
C VAL A 221 24.28 -4.51 -3.33
N TRP A 222 23.36 -3.56 -3.40
CA TRP A 222 22.76 -2.93 -2.22
C TRP A 222 21.40 -2.33 -2.58
N ASN A 223 20.45 -2.44 -1.67
CA ASN A 223 19.16 -1.76 -1.75
C ASN A 223 18.64 -1.51 -0.33
N ALA A 224 17.77 -0.52 -0.16
CA ALA A 224 17.07 -0.34 1.11
C ALA A 224 16.11 -1.52 1.36
N GLU A 225 16.11 -2.03 2.59
CA GLU A 225 15.19 -3.08 3.01
C GLU A 225 13.83 -2.48 3.36
N HIS A 226 12.78 -3.24 3.08
CA HIS A 226 11.40 -2.83 3.37
C HIS A 226 10.69 -3.98 4.06
N ARG A 227 10.08 -3.71 5.21
CA ARG A 227 9.39 -4.73 6.02
C ARG A 227 8.07 -5.15 5.39
N VAL A 228 7.59 -6.34 5.78
CA VAL A 228 6.22 -6.77 5.47
C VAL A 228 5.29 -6.16 6.50
N GLU A 229 4.51 -5.17 6.07
CA GLU A 229 3.61 -4.42 6.96
C GLU A 229 2.26 -5.08 7.18
N TRP A 230 1.77 -5.83 6.18
CA TRP A 230 0.56 -6.64 6.30
C TRP A 230 0.97 -8.10 6.39
N GLY A 231 1.03 -8.60 7.63
CA GLY A 231 1.38 -9.99 7.93
C GLY A 231 0.17 -10.84 8.33
N TRP A 232 0.42 -11.83 9.18
CA TRP A 232 -0.60 -12.76 9.67
C TRP A 232 -1.85 -12.11 10.32
N PRO A 233 -1.80 -10.94 11.01
CA PRO A 233 -3.00 -10.36 11.60
C PRO A 233 -4.03 -10.02 10.52
N VAL A 234 -3.56 -9.52 9.38
CA VAL A 234 -4.39 -9.17 8.22
C VAL A 234 -5.04 -10.41 7.64
N SER A 235 -4.28 -11.47 7.41
CA SER A 235 -4.82 -12.75 6.96
C SER A 235 -5.86 -13.31 7.93
N LEU A 236 -5.64 -13.18 9.24
CA LEU A 236 -6.56 -13.69 10.26
C LEU A 236 -7.90 -12.95 10.28
N TYR A 237 -7.89 -11.61 10.29
CA TYR A 237 -9.16 -10.87 10.28
C TYR A 237 -9.87 -10.96 8.93
N LEU A 238 -9.15 -11.16 7.82
CA LEU A 238 -9.77 -11.45 6.52
C LEU A 238 -10.43 -12.84 6.51
N GLY A 239 -9.78 -13.85 7.09
CA GLY A 239 -10.32 -15.20 7.20
C GLY A 239 -11.57 -15.26 8.08
N THR A 240 -11.51 -14.68 9.29
CA THR A 240 -12.68 -14.61 10.20
C THR A 240 -13.85 -13.84 9.57
N LYS A 241 -13.57 -12.75 8.84
CA LYS A 241 -14.57 -12.01 8.09
C LYS A 241 -15.22 -12.87 7.00
N SER A 242 -14.43 -13.65 6.26
CA SER A 242 -14.95 -14.55 5.23
C SER A 242 -15.80 -15.67 5.82
N LEU A 243 -15.40 -16.24 6.97
CA LEU A 243 -16.22 -17.22 7.70
C LEU A 243 -17.56 -16.64 8.15
N ALA A 244 -17.57 -15.39 8.61
CA ALA A 244 -18.81 -14.70 8.97
C ALA A 244 -19.74 -14.52 7.77
N ALA A 245 -19.20 -14.07 6.63
CA ALA A 245 -19.93 -13.94 5.38
C ALA A 245 -20.49 -15.28 4.89
N GLY A 246 -19.67 -16.32 4.91
CA GLY A 246 -20.03 -17.69 4.57
C GLY A 246 -21.21 -18.21 5.35
N ALA A 247 -21.12 -18.15 6.68
CA ALA A 247 -22.19 -18.59 7.58
C ALA A 247 -23.51 -17.86 7.28
N ALA A 248 -23.47 -16.54 7.06
CA ALA A 248 -24.67 -15.77 6.71
C ALA A 248 -25.24 -16.14 5.33
N MET A 249 -24.40 -16.44 4.34
CA MET A 249 -24.84 -16.88 3.01
C MET A 249 -25.47 -18.30 3.03
N VAL A 250 -24.97 -19.19 3.90
CA VAL A 250 -25.50 -20.55 4.06
C VAL A 250 -26.81 -20.56 4.86
N ALA A 251 -27.02 -19.62 5.79
CA ALA A 251 -28.19 -19.58 6.66
C ALA A 251 -29.56 -19.71 5.93
N PRO A 252 -29.90 -18.87 4.93
CA PRO A 252 -31.16 -19.01 4.22
C PRO A 252 -31.24 -20.28 3.36
N LEU A 253 -30.10 -20.76 2.83
CA LEU A 253 -30.04 -21.99 2.04
C LEU A 253 -30.30 -23.23 2.88
N ALA A 254 -29.74 -23.29 4.09
CA ALA A 254 -29.97 -24.39 5.03
C ALA A 254 -31.46 -24.48 5.42
N ALA A 255 -32.08 -23.34 5.72
CA ALA A 255 -33.52 -23.28 6.00
C ALA A 255 -34.36 -23.71 4.77
N TRP A 256 -33.97 -23.30 3.57
CA TRP A 256 -34.66 -23.67 2.33
C TRP A 256 -34.51 -25.16 1.96
N LEU A 257 -33.35 -25.75 2.21
CA LEU A 257 -33.07 -27.18 2.00
C LEU A 257 -33.71 -28.09 3.07
N GLY A 258 -34.48 -27.52 4.00
CA GLY A 258 -35.27 -28.29 4.96
C GLY A 258 -34.52 -28.67 6.24
N ALA A 259 -33.41 -28.00 6.57
CA ALA A 259 -32.85 -28.07 7.92
C ALA A 259 -33.90 -27.59 8.93
N LYS A 260 -33.98 -28.23 10.11
CA LYS A 260 -34.96 -27.92 11.15
C LYS A 260 -34.32 -27.77 12.51
N GLY A 261 -35.00 -27.03 13.38
CA GLY A 261 -34.57 -26.79 14.76
C GLY A 261 -33.42 -25.79 14.84
N PHE A 262 -32.69 -25.86 15.95
CA PHE A 262 -31.66 -24.87 16.32
C PHE A 262 -30.67 -24.53 15.19
N VAL A 263 -30.29 -25.52 14.38
CA VAL A 263 -29.33 -25.36 13.28
C VAL A 263 -29.88 -24.41 12.19
N ALA A 264 -31.15 -24.55 11.82
CA ALA A 264 -31.77 -23.73 10.80
C ALA A 264 -32.21 -22.36 11.34
N ASP A 265 -32.50 -22.29 12.64
CA ASP A 265 -33.12 -21.12 13.26
C ASP A 265 -32.10 -20.12 13.79
N PHE A 266 -30.96 -20.57 14.32
CA PHE A 266 -30.03 -19.69 15.03
C PHE A 266 -28.55 -19.93 14.75
N PHE A 267 -28.16 -21.18 14.48
CA PHE A 267 -26.74 -21.57 14.48
C PHE A 267 -25.88 -20.73 13.51
N PHE A 268 -26.33 -20.58 12.26
CA PHE A 268 -25.54 -19.89 11.24
C PHE A 268 -25.42 -18.38 11.50
N GLU A 269 -26.46 -17.72 11.97
CA GLU A 269 -26.38 -16.29 12.32
C GLU A 269 -25.60 -16.04 13.61
N ILE A 270 -25.70 -16.93 14.60
CA ILE A 270 -24.84 -16.87 15.80
C ILE A 270 -23.38 -17.04 15.38
N LEU A 271 -23.08 -18.01 14.53
CA LEU A 271 -21.73 -18.25 14.02
C LEU A 271 -21.21 -17.02 13.25
N ALA A 272 -22.04 -16.45 12.36
CA ALA A 272 -21.71 -15.24 11.61
C ALA A 272 -21.44 -14.05 12.54
N LEU A 273 -22.27 -13.86 13.57
CA LEU A 273 -22.11 -12.78 14.55
C LEU A 273 -20.83 -12.96 15.39
N VAL A 274 -20.54 -14.17 15.86
CA VAL A 274 -19.33 -14.49 16.61
C VAL A 274 -18.08 -14.15 15.79
N PHE A 275 -18.00 -14.64 14.55
CA PHE A 275 -16.86 -14.32 13.69
C PHE A 275 -16.77 -12.84 13.35
N THR A 276 -17.90 -12.14 13.18
CA THR A 276 -17.92 -10.69 12.97
C THR A 276 -17.36 -9.93 14.17
N ILE A 277 -17.72 -10.34 15.40
CA ILE A 277 -17.18 -9.78 16.64
C ILE A 277 -15.67 -10.03 16.75
N VAL A 278 -15.23 -11.25 16.42
CA VAL A 278 -13.79 -11.59 16.38
C VAL A 278 -13.05 -10.72 15.36
N THR A 279 -13.58 -10.56 14.15
CA THR A 279 -13.02 -9.67 13.14
C THR A 279 -12.93 -8.22 13.63
N ALA A 280 -14.00 -7.68 14.22
CA ALA A 280 -14.02 -6.32 14.73
C ALA A 280 -12.97 -6.12 15.85
N PHE A 281 -12.86 -7.08 16.76
CA PHE A 281 -11.85 -7.07 17.82
C PHE A 281 -10.43 -7.08 17.24
N LEU A 282 -10.14 -7.99 16.30
CA LEU A 282 -8.82 -8.07 15.64
C LEU A 282 -8.46 -6.78 14.91
N LEU A 283 -9.42 -6.16 14.19
CA LEU A 283 -9.20 -4.88 13.52
C LEU A 283 -8.84 -3.76 14.51
N VAL A 284 -9.54 -3.68 15.65
CA VAL A 284 -9.26 -2.66 16.68
C VAL A 284 -7.89 -2.88 17.31
N VAL A 285 -7.50 -4.13 17.57
CA VAL A 285 -6.19 -4.48 18.13
C VAL A 285 -5.06 -4.13 17.15
N ASP A 286 -5.21 -4.46 15.86
CA ASP A 286 -4.20 -4.22 14.83
C ASP A 286 -3.92 -2.71 14.60
N LEU A 287 -4.95 -1.87 14.75
CA LEU A 287 -4.83 -0.41 14.60
C LEU A 287 -3.95 0.27 15.67
N GLY A 288 -3.75 -0.37 16.84
CA GLY A 288 -2.85 0.08 17.91
C GLY A 288 -3.22 1.40 18.63
N LYS A 289 -3.89 2.34 17.96
CA LYS A 289 -4.32 3.64 18.49
C LYS A 289 -5.80 3.58 18.89
N LYS A 290 -6.09 3.60 20.21
CA LYS A 290 -7.46 3.55 20.76
C LYS A 290 -8.41 4.62 20.20
N TRP A 291 -7.89 5.80 19.82
CA TRP A 291 -8.67 6.91 19.23
C TRP A 291 -8.61 6.99 17.71
N ALA A 292 -7.80 6.15 17.03
CA ALA A 292 -7.69 6.15 15.58
C ALA A 292 -8.99 5.72 14.90
N PHE A 293 -9.69 4.74 15.49
CA PHE A 293 -10.96 4.26 14.96
C PHE A 293 -12.03 5.36 14.94
N TYR A 294 -12.03 6.27 15.92
CA TYR A 294 -12.94 7.41 15.93
C TYR A 294 -12.75 8.32 14.70
N ARG A 295 -11.49 8.53 14.26
CA ARG A 295 -11.20 9.34 13.06
C ARG A 295 -11.75 8.73 11.78
N LEU A 296 -11.80 7.39 11.70
CA LEU A 296 -12.44 6.67 10.60
C LEU A 296 -13.91 7.08 10.46
N LEU A 297 -14.59 7.31 11.59
CA LEU A 297 -16.01 7.70 11.63
C LEU A 297 -16.21 9.20 11.40
N THR A 298 -15.33 10.06 11.94
CA THR A 298 -15.53 11.52 11.86
C THR A 298 -14.98 12.18 10.60
N ARG A 299 -13.93 11.60 9.98
CA ARG A 299 -13.30 12.15 8.76
C ARG A 299 -13.04 11.06 7.72
N PRO A 300 -14.07 10.32 7.27
CA PRO A 300 -13.90 9.24 6.32
C PRO A 300 -13.51 9.74 4.92
N ASN A 301 -12.49 9.13 4.33
CA ASN A 301 -12.26 9.20 2.89
C ASN A 301 -13.24 8.24 2.18
N ARG A 302 -14.27 8.78 1.54
CA ARG A 302 -15.28 7.99 0.81
C ARG A 302 -14.71 7.25 -0.40
N GLY A 303 -13.53 7.65 -0.89
CA GLY A 303 -12.82 6.96 -1.97
C GLY A 303 -12.10 5.69 -1.53
N SER A 304 -11.81 5.53 -0.23
CA SER A 304 -11.11 4.36 0.31
C SER A 304 -12.06 3.17 0.47
N TRP A 305 -11.68 2.02 -0.08
CA TRP A 305 -12.42 0.77 0.12
C TRP A 305 -12.31 0.23 1.55
N LEU A 306 -11.36 0.72 2.34
CA LEU A 306 -11.27 0.39 3.76
C LEU A 306 -12.42 1.04 4.56
N VAL A 307 -12.80 2.27 4.20
CA VAL A 307 -13.98 2.96 4.77
C VAL A 307 -15.27 2.29 4.30
N LYS A 308 -15.40 2.01 3.00
CA LYS A 308 -16.58 1.32 2.46
C LYS A 308 -16.75 -0.07 3.07
N GLY A 309 -15.66 -0.81 3.24
CA GLY A 309 -15.65 -2.10 3.93
C GLY A 309 -16.14 -2.01 5.37
N ALA A 310 -15.73 -0.97 6.11
CA ALA A 310 -16.23 -0.74 7.47
C ALA A 310 -17.75 -0.46 7.50
N TRP A 311 -18.28 0.31 6.54
CA TRP A 311 -19.73 0.53 6.43
C TRP A 311 -20.49 -0.75 6.07
N ILE A 312 -19.97 -1.54 5.13
CA ILE A 312 -20.55 -2.83 4.73
C ILE A 312 -20.59 -3.78 5.93
N LEU A 313 -19.48 -3.91 6.66
CA LEU A 313 -19.39 -4.77 7.85
C LEU A 313 -20.31 -4.29 8.98
N GLY A 314 -20.43 -2.97 9.17
CA GLY A 314 -21.36 -2.39 10.15
C GLY A 314 -22.82 -2.67 9.80
N ALA A 315 -23.23 -2.45 8.55
CA ALA A 315 -24.57 -2.76 8.08
C ALA A 315 -24.88 -4.26 8.20
N PHE A 316 -23.93 -5.13 7.82
CA PHE A 316 -24.04 -6.58 7.98
C PHE A 316 -24.26 -6.99 9.43
N SER A 317 -23.50 -6.40 10.36
CA SER A 317 -23.63 -6.67 11.81
C SER A 317 -25.02 -6.31 12.33
N VAL A 318 -25.56 -5.15 11.95
CA VAL A 318 -26.90 -4.71 12.36
C VAL A 318 -27.97 -5.66 11.82
N VAL A 319 -27.87 -6.06 10.56
CA VAL A 319 -28.85 -6.96 9.93
C VAL A 319 -28.82 -8.36 10.55
N LEU A 320 -27.64 -8.89 10.90
CA LEU A 320 -27.51 -10.15 11.63
C LEU A 320 -28.21 -10.09 13.00
N VAL A 321 -28.00 -9.01 13.75
CA VAL A 321 -28.64 -8.81 15.05
C VAL A 321 -30.16 -8.70 14.89
N LEU A 322 -30.66 -7.99 13.87
CA LEU A 322 -32.10 -7.91 13.58
C LEU A 322 -32.68 -9.29 13.22
N SER A 323 -31.98 -10.08 12.39
CA SER A 323 -32.39 -11.45 12.04
C SER A 323 -32.58 -12.30 13.30
N LEU A 324 -31.59 -12.31 14.20
CA LEU A 324 -31.64 -13.05 15.45
C LEU A 324 -32.72 -12.52 16.40
N TYR A 325 -32.91 -11.20 16.46
CA TYR A 325 -33.93 -10.58 17.30
C TYR A 325 -35.35 -10.97 16.86
N PHE A 326 -35.65 -10.89 15.57
CA PHE A 326 -36.97 -11.27 15.03
C PHE A 326 -37.22 -12.77 15.18
N GLN A 327 -36.20 -13.60 15.02
CA GLN A 327 -36.31 -15.02 15.31
C GLN A 327 -36.63 -15.27 16.80
N TRP A 328 -35.98 -14.54 17.71
CA TRP A 328 -36.16 -14.70 19.15
C TRP A 328 -37.55 -14.28 19.64
N ILE A 329 -38.14 -13.23 19.07
CA ILE A 329 -39.52 -12.79 19.42
C ILE A 329 -40.62 -13.59 18.72
N GLY A 330 -40.26 -14.61 17.92
CA GLY A 330 -41.23 -15.49 17.27
C GLY A 330 -41.86 -14.92 16.00
N GLU A 331 -41.17 -14.02 15.29
CA GLU A 331 -41.61 -13.41 14.03
C GLU A 331 -40.82 -13.97 12.83
N PRO A 332 -41.10 -15.22 12.38
CA PRO A 332 -40.26 -15.94 11.41
C PRO A 332 -40.25 -15.31 10.02
N VAL A 333 -41.31 -14.58 9.63
CA VAL A 333 -41.38 -13.88 8.34
C VAL A 333 -40.39 -12.73 8.32
N ALA A 334 -40.35 -11.92 9.38
CA ALA A 334 -39.40 -10.82 9.53
C ALA A 334 -37.96 -11.36 9.67
N ALA A 335 -37.76 -12.43 10.46
CA ALA A 335 -36.46 -13.09 10.60
C ALA A 335 -35.94 -13.58 9.24
N GLY A 336 -36.79 -14.25 8.45
CA GLY A 336 -36.45 -14.72 7.11
C GLY A 336 -36.07 -13.58 6.15
N PHE A 337 -36.78 -12.44 6.22
CA PHE A 337 -36.44 -11.25 5.44
C PHE A 337 -35.02 -10.74 5.76
N PHE A 338 -34.71 -10.54 7.05
CA PHE A 338 -33.39 -10.08 7.47
C PHE A 338 -32.30 -11.12 7.21
N ARG A 339 -32.61 -12.42 7.29
CA ARG A 339 -31.68 -13.51 6.94
C ARG A 339 -31.26 -13.47 5.48
N TRP A 340 -32.20 -13.33 4.55
CA TRP A 340 -31.88 -13.17 3.13
C TRP A 340 -31.10 -11.88 2.86
N PHE A 341 -31.45 -10.80 3.55
CA PHE A 341 -30.72 -9.55 3.44
C PHE A 341 -29.29 -9.66 4.00
N ALA A 342 -29.10 -10.40 5.10
CA ALA A 342 -27.78 -10.73 5.65
C ALA A 342 -26.94 -11.53 4.65
N ALA A 343 -27.53 -12.48 3.93
CA ALA A 343 -26.84 -13.24 2.89
C ALA A 343 -26.35 -12.34 1.74
N ILE A 344 -27.17 -11.38 1.28
CA ILE A 344 -26.78 -10.39 0.26
C ILE A 344 -25.61 -9.53 0.77
N LEU A 345 -25.70 -9.04 2.01
CA LEU A 345 -24.59 -8.32 2.63
C LEU A 345 -23.38 -9.21 2.86
N GLY A 346 -23.55 -10.51 3.06
CA GLY A 346 -22.50 -11.52 3.13
C GLY A 346 -21.66 -11.56 1.84
N PHE A 347 -22.29 -11.52 0.66
CA PHE A 347 -21.56 -11.38 -0.61
C PHE A 347 -20.73 -10.09 -0.66
N ALA A 348 -21.29 -8.97 -0.18
CA ALA A 348 -20.56 -7.70 -0.12
C ALA A 348 -19.39 -7.78 0.89
N VAL A 349 -19.59 -8.37 2.06
CA VAL A 349 -18.57 -8.58 3.10
C VAL A 349 -17.44 -9.46 2.57
N ALA A 350 -17.74 -10.57 1.90
CA ALA A 350 -16.73 -11.42 1.27
C ALA A 350 -15.97 -10.67 0.18
N GLY A 351 -16.69 -9.97 -0.71
CA GLY A 351 -16.15 -9.40 -1.93
C GLY A 351 -15.43 -8.05 -1.81
N TYR A 352 -15.78 -7.18 -0.84
CA TYR A 352 -15.23 -5.81 -0.83
C TYR A 352 -13.70 -5.77 -0.74
N THR A 353 -13.08 -6.80 -0.13
CA THR A 353 -11.62 -6.90 -0.01
C THR A 353 -10.94 -6.97 -1.38
N ALA A 354 -11.58 -7.55 -2.40
CA ALA A 354 -11.03 -7.55 -3.75
C ALA A 354 -10.81 -6.13 -4.27
N PHE A 355 -11.73 -5.21 -3.97
CA PHE A 355 -11.61 -3.82 -4.38
C PHE A 355 -10.61 -3.03 -3.52
N LEU A 356 -10.48 -3.37 -2.23
CA LEU A 356 -9.40 -2.84 -1.38
C LEU A 356 -8.02 -3.23 -1.94
N PHE A 357 -7.88 -4.50 -2.33
CA PHE A 357 -6.67 -5.04 -2.94
C PHE A 357 -6.40 -4.46 -4.34
N ALA A 358 -7.43 -4.14 -5.12
CA ALA A 358 -7.27 -3.41 -6.38
C ALA A 358 -6.77 -1.96 -6.21
N GLN A 359 -6.92 -1.35 -5.02
CA GLN A 359 -6.27 -0.06 -4.70
C GLN A 359 -4.78 -0.21 -4.36
N CYS A 360 -4.30 -1.45 -4.14
CA CYS A 360 -2.93 -1.75 -3.77
C CYS A 360 -2.03 -1.88 -5.02
N LYS A 361 -1.87 -0.78 -5.77
CA LYS A 361 -1.10 -0.72 -7.04
C LYS A 361 0.35 -1.22 -6.95
N GLY A 362 0.90 -1.40 -5.74
CA GLY A 362 2.24 -1.97 -5.57
C GLY A 362 2.29 -3.49 -5.45
N ARG A 363 1.15 -4.18 -5.63
CA ARG A 363 1.02 -5.63 -5.47
C ARG A 363 0.28 -6.20 -6.69
N ASP A 364 0.99 -6.45 -7.78
CA ASP A 364 0.42 -6.85 -9.07
C ASP A 364 -0.53 -8.07 -8.96
N LEU A 365 -0.21 -9.06 -8.12
CA LEU A 365 -1.07 -10.23 -7.87
C LEU A 365 -2.44 -9.88 -7.28
N TRP A 366 -2.54 -8.78 -6.54
CA TRP A 366 -3.77 -8.32 -5.89
C TRP A 366 -4.70 -7.58 -6.85
N GLU A 367 -4.23 -7.25 -8.05
CA GLU A 367 -5.02 -6.59 -9.10
C GLU A 367 -5.73 -7.57 -10.03
N SER A 368 -5.64 -8.88 -9.74
CA SER A 368 -6.25 -9.92 -10.55
C SER A 368 -7.77 -9.74 -10.68
N LYS A 369 -8.27 -9.75 -11.93
CA LYS A 369 -9.72 -9.63 -12.22
C LYS A 369 -10.56 -10.76 -11.64
N ILE A 370 -9.95 -11.92 -11.35
CA ILE A 370 -10.63 -13.07 -10.75
C ILE A 370 -10.60 -13.05 -9.21
N LEU A 371 -10.01 -12.03 -8.58
CA LEU A 371 -9.90 -11.96 -7.14
C LEU A 371 -11.28 -11.88 -6.45
N LEU A 372 -12.21 -11.11 -7.01
CA LEU A 372 -13.58 -11.01 -6.49
C LEU A 372 -14.31 -12.36 -6.47
N PRO A 373 -14.45 -13.09 -7.60
CA PRO A 373 -15.10 -14.39 -7.58
C PRO A 373 -14.34 -15.41 -6.72
N HIS A 374 -13.00 -15.32 -6.65
CA HIS A 374 -12.20 -16.20 -5.79
C HIS A 374 -12.50 -15.99 -4.30
N LEU A 375 -12.54 -14.73 -3.83
CA LEU A 375 -12.85 -14.43 -2.42
C LEU A 375 -14.28 -14.81 -2.04
N ILE A 376 -15.24 -14.66 -2.96
CA ILE A 376 -16.63 -15.09 -2.75
C ILE A 376 -16.70 -16.61 -2.65
N ALA A 377 -16.03 -17.34 -3.54
CA ALA A 377 -16.00 -18.80 -3.50
C ALA A 377 -15.37 -19.32 -2.19
N LEU A 378 -14.24 -18.74 -1.77
CA LEU A 378 -13.57 -19.07 -0.51
C LEU A 378 -14.39 -18.76 0.75
N ALA A 379 -15.38 -17.86 0.66
CA ALA A 379 -16.26 -17.60 1.79
C ALA A 379 -17.37 -18.66 1.91
N ILE A 380 -17.76 -19.30 0.80
CA ILE A 380 -18.85 -20.28 0.76
C ILE A 380 -18.35 -21.71 0.97
N LEU A 381 -17.17 -22.04 0.45
CA LEU A 381 -16.48 -23.32 0.58
C LEU A 381 -15.74 -23.41 1.91
#